data_AF-A0A7Y2N8I9-F1
#
_entry.id   AF-A0A7Y2N8I9-F1
#
_cell.length_a   1.000
_cell.length_b   1.000
_cell.length_c   1.000
_cell.angle_alpha   90.00
_cell.angle_beta   90.00
_cell.angle_gamma   90.00
#
_symmetry.space_group_name_H-M   'P 1'
#
loop_
_entity.id
_entity.type
_entity.pdbx_description
1 polymer ?
#
loop_
_entity_poly.entity_id
_entity_poly.type
_entity_poly.pdbx_seq_one_letter_code
_entity_poly.pdbx_strand_id
1 'polypeptide(L)'
;MGSQDPLHREPIRPAVDESGQLVNPTGRPPFIQLRDDQPMRYAELLPSTTYLSPGFEYLTDTAAMPARVRGALRVVAPGDRVRHSTVQRDVGRSGDGVDDRYHGGHIVAVSLGGYASGPNLFPQAGNFNQGAFARLEHSWRHALQEGCTVEVDIALAEGDDPATPSFLIVTHWEDGTEETLTFINEGHML
;
A
#
# COMPACT_ATOMS: atom_id res chain seq x y z
N MET A 1 -12.40 21.75 35.85
CA MET A 1 -13.20 20.88 34.97
C MET A 1 -13.29 21.55 33.61
N GLY A 2 -13.00 20.81 32.53
CA GLY A 2 -12.88 21.37 31.18
C GLY A 2 -11.78 20.67 30.40
N SER A 3 -11.93 19.35 30.20
CA SER A 3 -11.11 18.61 29.23
C SER A 3 -11.48 19.09 27.83
N GLN A 4 -10.49 19.36 26.98
CA GLN A 4 -10.70 19.49 25.53
C GLN A 4 -10.23 18.19 24.87
N ASP A 5 -11.11 17.60 24.07
CA ASP A 5 -10.95 16.31 23.41
C ASP A 5 -10.39 16.55 21.98
N PRO A 6 -9.20 15.99 21.61
CA PRO A 6 -8.46 16.44 20.43
C PRO A 6 -8.88 15.77 19.09
N LEU A 7 -10.10 15.24 18.95
CA LEU A 7 -10.50 14.38 17.84
C LEU A 7 -11.76 14.83 17.07
N HIS A 8 -11.70 15.94 16.32
CA HIS A 8 -12.67 16.23 15.24
C HIS A 8 -12.11 17.15 14.15
N ARG A 9 -12.14 16.70 12.88
CA ARG A 9 -12.10 17.52 11.65
C ARG A 9 -12.95 16.87 10.54
N GLU A 10 -13.67 17.69 9.78
CA GLU A 10 -14.58 17.31 8.69
C GLU A 10 -13.87 16.90 7.38
N PRO A 11 -14.44 16.00 6.54
CA PRO A 11 -14.00 15.71 5.17
C PRO A 11 -14.57 16.70 4.14
N ILE A 12 -13.88 16.92 3.02
CA ILE A 12 -14.16 18.03 2.07
C ILE A 12 -14.46 17.54 0.62
N ARG A 13 -15.44 18.16 -0.06
CA ARG A 13 -15.82 17.98 -1.51
C ARG A 13 -14.72 18.42 -2.51
N PRO A 14 -14.69 18.05 -3.83
CA PRO A 14 -13.60 18.37 -4.80
C PRO A 14 -13.66 19.70 -5.66
N ALA A 15 -12.52 20.21 -6.20
CA ALA A 15 -12.32 21.37 -7.13
C ALA A 15 -11.03 21.22 -8.00
N VAL A 16 -10.28 22.28 -8.38
CA VAL A 16 -9.21 22.23 -9.41
C VAL A 16 -8.02 23.17 -9.14
N ASP A 17 -6.84 22.83 -9.67
CA ASP A 17 -5.58 23.61 -9.54
C ASP A 17 -5.22 24.41 -10.81
N GLU A 18 -4.11 25.17 -10.76
CA GLU A 18 -3.64 26.03 -11.86
C GLU A 18 -3.15 25.26 -13.10
N SER A 19 -2.86 23.96 -12.96
CA SER A 19 -2.50 23.07 -14.08
C SER A 19 -3.73 22.41 -14.74
N GLY A 20 -4.91 22.57 -14.14
CA GLY A 20 -6.16 21.97 -14.59
C GLY A 20 -6.44 20.58 -14.02
N GLN A 21 -5.68 20.13 -13.02
CA GLN A 21 -5.89 18.82 -12.39
C GLN A 21 -7.06 18.89 -11.38
N LEU A 22 -7.84 17.79 -11.28
CA LEU A 22 -8.92 17.65 -10.30
C LEU A 22 -8.36 17.51 -8.88
N VAL A 23 -8.52 18.56 -8.06
CA VAL A 23 -8.20 18.62 -6.62
C VAL A 23 -9.46 18.89 -5.78
N ASN A 24 -9.42 19.86 -4.85
CA ASN A 24 -10.43 20.17 -3.83
C ASN A 24 -10.62 21.70 -3.68
N PRO A 25 -11.75 22.27 -3.22
CA PRO A 25 -11.82 23.57 -2.52
C PRO A 25 -10.85 23.66 -1.34
N THR A 26 -10.30 22.53 -0.88
CA THR A 26 -9.12 22.49 -0.01
C THR A 26 -7.80 22.13 -0.72
N GLY A 27 -7.75 22.03 -2.04
CA GLY A 27 -6.54 21.68 -2.82
C GLY A 27 -5.98 20.27 -2.58
N ARG A 28 -6.82 19.24 -2.45
CA ARG A 28 -6.43 17.85 -2.12
C ARG A 28 -6.84 16.85 -3.21
N PRO A 29 -6.10 15.74 -3.41
CA PRO A 29 -6.47 14.70 -4.37
C PRO A 29 -7.80 14.00 -4.01
N PRO A 30 -8.47 13.33 -4.97
CA PRO A 30 -9.66 12.54 -4.70
C PRO A 30 -9.35 11.34 -3.79
N PHE A 31 -10.29 10.99 -2.90
CA PHE A 31 -10.16 9.81 -2.04
C PHE A 31 -11.37 8.88 -2.07
N ILE A 32 -11.12 7.57 -1.93
CA ILE A 32 -12.10 6.48 -1.92
C ILE A 32 -11.96 5.69 -0.62
N GLN A 33 -13.07 5.49 0.11
CA GLN A 33 -13.08 4.65 1.30
C GLN A 33 -13.21 3.17 0.89
N LEU A 34 -12.21 2.37 1.26
CA LEU A 34 -12.18 0.92 1.06
C LEU A 34 -13.06 0.21 2.09
N ARG A 35 -13.56 -0.98 1.71
CA ARG A 35 -14.35 -1.88 2.56
C ARG A 35 -13.89 -3.31 2.36
N ASP A 36 -13.62 -4.04 3.44
CA ASP A 36 -13.07 -5.41 3.36
C ASP A 36 -14.01 -6.41 2.67
N ASP A 37 -15.32 -6.12 2.63
CA ASP A 37 -16.35 -6.89 1.93
C ASP A 37 -16.44 -6.59 0.42
N GLN A 38 -15.73 -5.57 -0.08
CA GLN A 38 -15.72 -5.14 -1.48
C GLN A 38 -14.28 -5.13 -2.04
N PRO A 39 -13.72 -6.29 -2.41
CA PRO A 39 -12.39 -6.35 -3.02
C PRO A 39 -12.33 -5.56 -4.32
N MET A 40 -11.22 -4.83 -4.52
CA MET A 40 -10.96 -4.07 -5.74
C MET A 40 -9.97 -4.79 -6.65
N ARG A 41 -10.22 -4.75 -7.95
CA ARG A 41 -9.35 -5.18 -9.04
C ARG A 41 -8.54 -4.00 -9.56
N TYR A 42 -7.43 -4.27 -10.24
CA TYR A 42 -6.62 -3.23 -10.88
C TYR A 42 -7.41 -2.37 -11.89
N ALA A 43 -8.26 -3.00 -12.71
CA ALA A 43 -9.12 -2.30 -13.66
C ALA A 43 -10.22 -1.42 -13.02
N GLU A 44 -10.37 -1.46 -11.69
CA GLU A 44 -11.29 -0.62 -10.92
C GLU A 44 -10.56 0.54 -10.22
N LEU A 45 -9.23 0.61 -10.32
CA LEU A 45 -8.43 1.72 -9.81
C LEU A 45 -8.56 2.93 -10.75
N LEU A 46 -8.80 4.09 -10.16
CA LEU A 46 -8.70 5.40 -10.77
C LEU A 46 -7.28 5.96 -10.61
N PRO A 47 -6.79 6.78 -11.58
CA PRO A 47 -5.49 7.43 -11.50
C PRO A 47 -5.47 8.55 -10.45
N SER A 48 -4.28 8.85 -9.93
CA SER A 48 -3.99 9.95 -8.99
C SER A 48 -4.95 10.00 -7.80
N THR A 49 -5.35 8.83 -7.29
CA THR A 49 -6.43 8.68 -6.30
C THR A 49 -5.90 8.04 -5.03
N THR A 50 -6.32 8.58 -3.88
CA THR A 50 -6.04 7.99 -2.56
C THR A 50 -7.14 7.00 -2.18
N TYR A 51 -6.79 5.81 -1.73
CA TYR A 51 -7.70 4.83 -1.15
C TYR A 51 -7.44 4.75 0.34
N LEU A 52 -8.50 4.73 1.16
CA LEU A 52 -8.40 4.75 2.61
C LEU A 52 -8.92 3.42 3.17
N SER A 53 -8.11 2.74 3.98
CA SER A 53 -8.58 1.66 4.87
C SER A 53 -8.32 2.04 6.33
N PRO A 54 -8.88 1.35 7.33
CA PRO A 54 -8.53 1.60 8.73
C PRO A 54 -7.01 1.55 8.95
N GLY A 55 -6.42 2.70 9.30
CA GLY A 55 -4.99 2.86 9.55
C GLY A 55 -4.08 3.07 8.32
N PHE A 56 -4.59 3.10 7.08
CA PHE A 56 -3.75 3.22 5.87
C PHE A 56 -4.35 4.10 4.76
N GLU A 57 -3.46 4.79 4.06
CA GLU A 57 -3.67 5.50 2.80
C GLU A 57 -2.87 4.80 1.69
N TYR A 58 -3.49 4.50 0.56
CA TYR A 58 -2.85 3.94 -0.65
C TYR A 58 -3.00 4.94 -1.79
N LEU A 59 -1.93 5.38 -2.43
CA LEU A 59 -1.95 6.31 -3.56
C LEU A 59 -1.70 5.55 -4.87
N THR A 60 -2.50 5.87 -5.89
CA THR A 60 -2.23 5.48 -7.28
C THR A 60 -1.56 6.61 -8.07
N ASP A 61 -0.74 6.25 -9.05
CA ASP A 61 -0.13 7.19 -10.01
C ASP A 61 -1.10 7.62 -11.12
N THR A 62 -0.60 8.36 -12.11
CA THR A 62 -1.36 8.82 -13.29
C THR A 62 -1.80 7.70 -14.24
N ALA A 63 -1.23 6.50 -14.14
CA ALA A 63 -1.63 5.29 -14.87
C ALA A 63 -2.62 4.40 -14.07
N ALA A 64 -3.02 4.85 -12.87
CA ALA A 64 -3.84 4.11 -11.90
C ALA A 64 -3.15 2.90 -11.25
N MET A 65 -1.82 2.80 -11.35
CA MET A 65 -1.05 1.75 -10.69
C MET A 65 -0.71 2.15 -9.24
N PRO A 66 -0.64 1.20 -8.29
CA PRO A 66 -0.26 1.49 -6.90
C PRO A 66 1.16 2.05 -6.80
N ALA A 67 1.27 3.26 -6.23
CA ALA A 67 2.52 4.05 -6.22
C ALA A 67 3.05 4.33 -4.80
N ARG A 68 2.17 4.38 -3.79
CA ARG A 68 2.60 4.63 -2.39
C ARG A 68 1.62 4.09 -1.37
N VAL A 69 2.12 3.64 -0.22
CA VAL A 69 1.31 3.25 0.94
C VAL A 69 1.84 3.94 2.19
N ARG A 70 0.94 4.50 3.00
CA ARG A 70 1.26 5.13 4.28
C ARG A 70 0.32 4.62 5.36
N GLY A 71 0.82 4.40 6.57
CA GLY A 71 -0.08 4.02 7.66
C GLY A 71 0.59 3.49 8.92
N ALA A 72 -0.23 3.22 9.93
CA ALA A 72 0.17 2.60 11.18
C ALA A 72 -0.14 1.10 11.14
N LEU A 73 0.88 0.28 11.36
CA LEU A 73 0.76 -1.17 11.38
C LEU A 73 0.01 -1.64 12.64
N ARG A 74 -0.70 -2.77 12.54
CA ARG A 74 -1.33 -3.44 13.68
C ARG A 74 -1.34 -4.95 13.50
N VAL A 75 -1.15 -5.72 14.57
CA VAL A 75 -1.23 -7.19 14.48
C VAL A 75 -2.68 -7.61 14.30
N VAL A 76 -2.98 -8.25 13.16
CA VAL A 76 -4.30 -8.85 12.89
C VAL A 76 -4.26 -10.34 13.22
N ALA A 77 -5.16 -10.80 14.10
CA ALA A 77 -5.23 -12.19 14.52
C ALA A 77 -5.61 -13.12 13.35
N PRO A 78 -5.17 -14.39 13.32
CA PRO A 78 -5.36 -15.27 12.16
C PRO A 78 -6.81 -15.42 11.67
N GLY A 79 -7.80 -15.39 12.57
CA GLY A 79 -9.22 -15.50 12.23
C GLY A 79 -9.82 -14.26 11.54
N ASP A 80 -9.22 -13.09 11.74
CA ASP A 80 -9.72 -11.80 11.25
C ASP A 80 -9.04 -11.38 9.93
N ARG A 81 -8.15 -12.22 9.37
CA ARG A 81 -7.38 -11.92 8.16
C ARG A 81 -8.20 -12.19 6.90
N VAL A 82 -8.79 -11.13 6.35
CA VAL A 82 -9.48 -11.16 5.05
C VAL A 82 -8.50 -11.49 3.93
N ARG A 83 -8.83 -12.46 3.06
CA ARG A 83 -7.99 -12.87 1.93
C ARG A 83 -8.83 -13.05 0.66
N HIS A 84 -8.48 -12.31 -0.38
CA HIS A 84 -9.13 -12.34 -1.69
C HIS A 84 -8.23 -13.01 -2.74
N SER A 85 -8.16 -14.34 -2.70
CA SER A 85 -7.18 -15.14 -3.48
C SER A 85 -7.33 -15.01 -4.99
N THR A 86 -8.54 -14.76 -5.52
CA THR A 86 -8.75 -14.50 -6.95
C THR A 86 -8.04 -13.21 -7.39
N VAL A 87 -8.18 -12.13 -6.64
CA VAL A 87 -7.60 -10.82 -7.00
C VAL A 87 -6.08 -10.85 -6.97
N GLN A 88 -5.47 -11.55 -6.01
CA GLN A 88 -4.01 -11.75 -5.94
C GLN A 88 -3.47 -12.48 -7.19
N ARG A 89 -4.25 -13.41 -7.77
CA ARG A 89 -3.87 -14.10 -9.02
C ARG A 89 -4.04 -13.21 -10.25
N ASP A 90 -5.00 -12.30 -10.23
CA ASP A 90 -5.29 -11.41 -11.36
C ASP A 90 -4.25 -10.26 -11.46
N VAL A 91 -3.77 -9.74 -10.32
CA VAL A 91 -2.70 -8.71 -10.31
C VAL A 91 -1.36 -9.26 -10.80
N GLY A 92 -1.02 -10.51 -10.45
CA GLY A 92 0.18 -11.18 -10.99
C GLY A 92 0.14 -11.46 -12.49
N ARG A 93 -0.94 -11.10 -13.18
CA ARG A 93 -1.19 -11.28 -14.62
C ARG A 93 -1.60 -9.98 -15.32
N SER A 94 -1.43 -8.84 -14.66
CA SER A 94 -1.79 -7.52 -15.17
C SER A 94 -0.54 -6.80 -15.70
N GLY A 95 -0.64 -6.20 -16.89
CA GLY A 95 0.50 -5.69 -17.67
C GLY A 95 0.95 -6.66 -18.77
N ASP A 96 2.04 -6.34 -19.48
CA ASP A 96 2.62 -7.22 -20.52
C ASP A 96 3.24 -8.51 -19.96
N GLY A 97 3.28 -8.64 -18.62
CA GLY A 97 3.68 -9.82 -17.87
C GLY A 97 2.71 -11.00 -17.96
N VAL A 98 2.48 -11.53 -19.16
CA VAL A 98 1.92 -12.88 -19.38
C VAL A 98 3.02 -13.92 -19.13
N ASP A 99 3.55 -13.91 -17.91
CA ASP A 99 4.70 -14.73 -17.51
C ASP A 99 4.53 -15.17 -16.05
N ASP A 100 4.57 -16.48 -15.81
CA ASP A 100 4.35 -17.09 -14.48
C ASP A 100 5.45 -16.74 -13.44
N ARG A 101 6.40 -15.87 -13.78
CA ARG A 101 7.44 -15.29 -12.90
C ARG A 101 6.92 -14.28 -11.86
N TYR A 102 5.75 -13.67 -12.08
CA TYR A 102 5.18 -12.64 -11.19
C TYR A 102 3.90 -13.11 -10.48
N HIS A 103 3.71 -12.65 -9.24
CA HIS A 103 2.50 -12.87 -8.45
C HIS A 103 1.97 -11.52 -7.93
N GLY A 104 0.65 -11.42 -7.71
CA GLY A 104 0.08 -10.25 -7.03
C GLY A 104 0.40 -10.32 -5.54
N GLY A 105 1.46 -9.64 -5.13
CA GLY A 105 1.93 -9.59 -3.75
C GLY A 105 1.43 -8.35 -3.02
N HIS A 106 1.35 -8.43 -1.69
CA HIS A 106 0.92 -7.29 -0.85
C HIS A 106 2.08 -6.32 -0.60
N ILE A 107 1.80 -5.02 -0.68
CA ILE A 107 2.77 -3.97 -0.28
C ILE A 107 2.90 -3.97 1.25
N VAL A 108 1.79 -4.10 1.98
CA VAL A 108 1.73 -4.35 3.43
C VAL A 108 0.89 -5.60 3.69
N ALA A 109 1.43 -6.62 4.34
CA ALA A 109 0.65 -7.84 4.61
C ALA A 109 -0.61 -7.57 5.43
N VAL A 110 -1.69 -8.29 5.10
CA VAL A 110 -2.96 -8.30 5.85
C VAL A 110 -2.75 -8.59 7.35
N SER A 111 -1.74 -9.40 7.70
CA SER A 111 -1.42 -9.69 9.11
C SER A 111 -0.90 -8.49 9.92
N LEU A 112 -0.52 -7.41 9.23
CA LEU A 112 -0.07 -6.12 9.77
C LEU A 112 -1.11 -4.99 9.54
N GLY A 113 -2.33 -5.35 9.10
CA GLY A 113 -3.45 -4.42 8.92
C GLY A 113 -3.65 -3.89 7.50
N GLY A 114 -2.78 -4.26 6.56
CA GLY A 114 -2.87 -3.86 5.15
C GLY A 114 -4.10 -4.43 4.44
N TYR A 115 -4.62 -3.69 3.45
CA TYR A 115 -5.84 -4.04 2.73
C TYR A 115 -5.67 -5.28 1.84
N ALA A 116 -6.70 -6.11 1.72
CA ALA A 116 -6.54 -7.44 1.14
C ALA A 116 -6.43 -7.49 -0.41
N SER A 117 -6.66 -6.37 -1.12
CA SER A 117 -6.85 -6.34 -2.58
C SER A 117 -6.38 -5.03 -3.25
N GLY A 118 -6.56 -4.92 -4.58
CA GLY A 118 -6.46 -3.70 -5.38
C GLY A 118 -5.26 -2.80 -5.06
N PRO A 119 -5.48 -1.65 -4.39
CA PRO A 119 -4.45 -0.63 -4.20
C PRO A 119 -3.32 -1.01 -3.21
N ASN A 120 -3.42 -2.17 -2.54
CA ASN A 120 -2.35 -2.73 -1.70
C ASN A 120 -1.64 -3.93 -2.37
N LEU A 121 -1.86 -4.17 -3.66
CA LEU A 121 -1.19 -5.22 -4.41
C LEU A 121 -0.19 -4.62 -5.40
N PHE A 122 0.83 -5.39 -5.80
CA PHE A 122 1.70 -5.06 -6.94
C PHE A 122 2.20 -6.32 -7.66
N PRO A 123 2.63 -6.22 -8.93
CA PRO A 123 3.37 -7.29 -9.61
C PRO A 123 4.71 -7.53 -8.90
N GLN A 124 4.74 -8.56 -8.07
CA GLN A 124 5.89 -8.90 -7.22
C GLN A 124 6.63 -10.10 -7.83
N ALA A 125 7.92 -9.94 -8.10
CA ALA A 125 8.76 -11.02 -8.61
C ALA A 125 8.84 -12.15 -7.57
N GLY A 126 8.80 -13.42 -8.01
CA GLY A 126 8.83 -14.57 -7.11
C GLY A 126 10.01 -14.59 -6.11
N ASN A 127 11.14 -13.98 -6.47
CA ASN A 127 12.34 -13.88 -5.62
C ASN A 127 12.29 -12.71 -4.60
N PHE A 128 11.53 -11.64 -4.86
CA PHE A 128 11.38 -10.50 -3.94
C PHE A 128 10.88 -10.95 -2.55
N ASN A 129 10.01 -11.96 -2.54
CA ASN A 129 9.41 -12.49 -1.32
C ASN A 129 10.35 -13.38 -0.48
N GLN A 130 11.52 -13.81 -0.99
CA GLN A 130 12.26 -14.95 -0.43
C GLN A 130 13.25 -14.60 0.70
N GLY A 131 13.08 -13.45 1.35
CA GLY A 131 13.57 -13.33 2.72
C GLY A 131 13.69 -11.92 3.28
N ALA A 132 14.16 -10.94 2.52
CA ALA A 132 14.50 -9.63 3.10
C ALA A 132 13.23 -8.88 3.58
N PHE A 133 12.25 -8.71 2.70
CA PHE A 133 10.99 -8.04 3.04
C PHE A 133 10.18 -8.84 4.08
N ALA A 134 10.11 -10.17 3.95
CA ALA A 134 9.43 -11.04 4.90
C ALA A 134 10.08 -11.03 6.32
N ARG A 135 11.40 -10.79 6.42
CA ARG A 135 12.07 -10.57 7.72
C ARG A 135 11.73 -9.22 8.32
N LEU A 136 11.60 -8.17 7.51
CA LEU A 136 11.16 -6.85 7.96
C LEU A 136 9.71 -6.88 8.46
N GLU A 137 8.80 -7.53 7.73
CA GLU A 137 7.44 -7.79 8.23
C GLU A 137 7.40 -8.69 9.48
N HIS A 138 8.47 -9.42 9.78
CA HIS A 138 8.60 -10.19 11.01
C HIS A 138 9.09 -9.32 12.19
N SER A 139 10.09 -8.46 11.99
CA SER A 139 10.55 -7.53 13.04
C SER A 139 9.45 -6.54 13.43
N TRP A 140 8.75 -5.93 12.46
CA TRP A 140 7.61 -5.06 12.75
C TRP A 140 6.52 -5.75 13.57
N ARG A 141 6.24 -7.03 13.30
CA ARG A 141 5.28 -7.81 14.09
C ARG A 141 5.76 -8.06 15.52
N HIS A 142 7.07 -8.24 15.70
CA HIS A 142 7.67 -8.42 17.02
C HIS A 142 7.61 -7.11 17.82
N ALA A 143 8.02 -5.99 17.23
CA ALA A 143 7.95 -4.66 17.85
C ALA A 143 6.51 -4.32 18.31
N LEU A 144 5.52 -4.53 17.44
CA LEU A 144 4.10 -4.36 17.79
C LEU A 144 3.62 -5.30 18.92
N GLN A 145 4.23 -6.49 19.07
CA GLN A 145 3.93 -7.43 20.15
C GLN A 145 4.61 -7.07 21.48
N GLU A 146 5.75 -6.38 21.41
CA GLU A 146 6.46 -5.83 22.57
C GLU A 146 5.86 -4.49 23.04
N GLY A 147 5.01 -3.86 22.21
CA GLY A 147 4.22 -2.68 22.54
C GLY A 147 4.66 -1.39 21.86
N CYS A 148 5.66 -1.45 20.97
CA CYS A 148 6.08 -0.32 20.15
C CYS A 148 4.99 0.08 19.14
N THR A 149 4.95 1.36 18.77
CA THR A 149 4.24 1.78 17.55
C THR A 149 5.12 1.53 16.33
N VAL A 150 4.51 1.11 15.22
CA VAL A 150 5.22 0.98 13.93
C VAL A 150 4.42 1.68 12.84
N GLU A 151 4.99 2.71 12.26
CA GLU A 151 4.44 3.46 11.13
C GLU A 151 5.28 3.21 9.87
N VAL A 152 4.65 3.21 8.69
CA VAL A 152 5.33 2.97 7.41
C VAL A 152 4.94 3.99 6.35
N ASP A 153 5.90 4.29 5.47
CA ASP A 153 5.75 5.02 4.23
C ASP A 153 6.53 4.26 3.14
N ILE A 154 5.81 3.54 2.29
CA ILE A 154 6.35 2.65 1.26
C ILE A 154 6.04 3.24 -0.11
N ALA A 155 7.06 3.71 -0.83
CA ALA A 155 6.94 4.14 -2.22
C ALA A 155 7.32 3.00 -3.17
N LEU A 156 6.49 2.77 -4.18
CA LEU A 156 6.79 1.91 -5.31
C LEU A 156 7.32 2.82 -6.42
N ALA A 157 8.49 2.50 -6.93
CA ALA A 157 9.17 3.32 -7.92
C ALA A 157 9.44 2.53 -9.20
N GLU A 158 9.20 3.20 -10.32
CA GLU A 158 9.44 2.70 -11.66
C GLU A 158 10.94 2.47 -11.90
N GLY A 159 11.25 1.46 -12.71
CA GLY A 159 12.51 1.37 -13.45
C GLY A 159 12.22 1.38 -14.94
N ASP A 160 13.00 0.64 -15.72
CA ASP A 160 12.93 0.70 -17.20
C ASP A 160 11.64 0.12 -17.81
N ASP A 161 10.83 -0.63 -17.04
CA ASP A 161 9.52 -1.16 -17.47
C ASP A 161 8.37 -0.48 -16.68
N PRO A 162 7.50 0.32 -17.33
CA PRO A 162 6.38 0.98 -16.66
C PRO A 162 5.27 0.02 -16.19
N ALA A 163 5.30 -1.26 -16.58
CA ALA A 163 4.33 -2.26 -16.13
C ALA A 163 4.67 -2.88 -14.76
N THR A 164 5.93 -2.80 -14.31
CA THR A 164 6.38 -3.38 -13.03
C THR A 164 7.28 -2.42 -12.24
N PRO A 165 6.94 -2.04 -11.00
CA PRO A 165 7.81 -1.20 -10.19
C PRO A 165 9.10 -1.96 -9.88
N SER A 166 10.25 -1.37 -10.17
CA SER A 166 11.55 -2.05 -10.03
C SER A 166 12.10 -2.03 -8.61
N PHE A 167 11.60 -1.15 -7.73
CA PHE A 167 11.99 -1.14 -6.33
C PHE A 167 10.90 -0.59 -5.39
N LEU A 168 10.92 -1.08 -4.15
CA LEU A 168 10.18 -0.51 -3.02
C LEU A 168 11.17 0.26 -2.14
N ILE A 169 10.88 1.54 -1.90
CA ILE A 169 11.56 2.36 -0.89
C ILE A 169 10.67 2.36 0.35
N VAL A 170 11.15 1.76 1.43
CA VAL A 170 10.43 1.56 2.69
C VAL A 170 11.06 2.46 3.75
N THR A 171 10.41 3.57 4.06
CA THR A 171 10.68 4.31 5.30
C THR A 171 9.73 3.81 6.38
N HIS A 172 10.22 3.61 7.59
CA HIS A 172 9.41 3.21 8.73
C HIS A 172 9.90 3.86 10.02
N TRP A 173 9.01 3.94 11.00
CA TRP A 173 9.29 4.51 12.32
C TRP A 173 8.86 3.53 13.40
N GLU A 174 9.80 3.07 14.23
CA GLU A 174 9.52 2.31 15.46
C GLU A 174 9.63 3.25 16.66
N ASP A 175 8.51 3.49 17.37
CA ASP A 175 8.37 4.51 18.41
C ASP A 175 8.88 5.91 17.99
N GLY A 176 8.75 6.24 16.70
CA GLY A 176 9.22 7.49 16.09
C GLY A 176 10.69 7.48 15.63
N THR A 177 11.41 6.37 15.78
CA THR A 177 12.79 6.19 15.29
C THR A 177 12.79 5.77 13.83
N GLU A 178 13.28 6.62 12.95
CA GLU A 178 13.24 6.42 11.49
C GLU A 178 14.35 5.51 10.94
N GLU A 179 13.98 4.56 10.08
CA GLU A 179 14.91 3.84 9.18
C GLU A 179 14.32 3.72 7.77
N THR A 180 15.17 3.90 6.74
CA THR A 180 14.81 3.73 5.33
C THR A 180 15.61 2.60 4.67
N LEU A 181 14.89 1.69 4.00
CA LEU A 181 15.42 0.50 3.32
C LEU A 181 14.92 0.43 1.87
N THR A 182 15.76 -0.06 0.95
CA THR A 182 15.38 -0.25 -0.46
C THR A 182 15.38 -1.73 -0.81
N PHE A 183 14.30 -2.20 -1.45
CA PHE A 183 14.12 -3.58 -1.91
C PHE A 183 13.97 -3.61 -3.43
N ILE A 184 14.76 -4.42 -4.11
CA ILE A 184 14.80 -4.52 -5.58
C ILE A 184 13.85 -5.63 -6.06
N ASN A 185 12.87 -5.28 -6.91
CA ASN A 185 11.84 -6.16 -7.47
C ASN A 185 12.24 -6.79 -8.81
N GLU A 186 13.45 -7.34 -8.87
CA GLU A 186 14.00 -7.94 -10.09
C GLU A 186 13.78 -9.46 -10.17
N GLY A 187 13.24 -9.90 -11.30
CA GLY A 187 13.18 -11.31 -11.71
C GLY A 187 14.38 -11.74 -12.54
N HIS A 188 15.61 -11.48 -12.06
CA HIS A 188 16.83 -11.75 -12.85
C HIS A 188 17.02 -13.25 -13.13
N MET A 189 17.20 -13.57 -14.42
CA MET A 189 17.88 -14.80 -14.83
C MET A 189 19.38 -14.67 -14.55
N LEU A 190 19.99 -15.77 -14.08
CA LEU A 190 21.41 -16.07 -14.25
C LEU A 190 21.58 -17.05 -15.41
#